data_AF-A0A6I4Z6E1-F1
#
_entry.id   AF-A0A6I4Z6E1-F1
#
_cell.length_a   1.000
_cell.length_b   1.000
_cell.length_c   1.000
_cell.angle_alpha   90.00
_cell.angle_beta   90.00
_cell.angle_gamma   90.00
#
_symmetry.space_group_name_H-M   'P 1'
#
loop_
_entity.id
_entity.type
_entity.pdbx_description
1 polymer ?
#
loop_
_entity_poly.entity_id
_entity_poly.type
_entity_poly.pdbx_seq_one_letter_code
_entity_poly.pdbx_strand_id
1 'polypeptide(L)'
;MRTTLTLDDDIADALKERARLLDKPFKQVVNEILRRGLSPAPEERRPVIEVKPICSGLRPGIDPLKLNELYGQLETEDFLREQERDRP
;
A
#
# COMPACT_ATOMS: atom_id res chain seq x y z
N MET A 1 -4.09 -33.73 -22.50
CA MET A 1 -5.27 -33.38 -23.32
C MET A 1 -4.82 -32.62 -24.56
N ARG A 2 -5.47 -32.79 -25.71
CA ARG A 2 -5.20 -32.05 -26.94
C ARG A 2 -6.33 -31.04 -27.14
N THR A 3 -5.97 -29.76 -27.21
CA THR A 3 -6.88 -28.64 -27.38
C THR A 3 -6.43 -27.81 -28.57
N THR A 4 -7.39 -27.21 -29.27
CA THR A 4 -7.13 -26.17 -30.27
C THR A 4 -7.56 -24.85 -29.64
N LEU A 5 -6.66 -23.89 -29.60
CA LEU A 5 -6.89 -22.56 -29.03
C LEU A 5 -6.54 -21.52 -30.09
N THR A 6 -7.44 -20.57 -30.31
CA THR A 6 -7.17 -19.38 -31.10
C THR A 6 -6.42 -18.38 -30.23
N LEU A 7 -5.32 -17.84 -30.74
CA LEU A 7 -4.50 -16.81 -30.08
C LEU A 7 -4.46 -15.58 -30.98
N ASP A 8 -4.49 -14.41 -30.37
CA ASP A 8 -4.20 -13.17 -31.09
C ASP A 8 -2.74 -13.16 -31.57
N ASP A 9 -2.47 -12.46 -32.67
CA ASP A 9 -1.17 -12.50 -33.35
C ASP A 9 -0.03 -12.01 -32.44
N ASP A 10 -0.29 -10.99 -31.63
CA ASP A 10 0.68 -10.43 -30.68
C ASP A 10 1.03 -11.43 -29.56
N ILE A 11 0.04 -12.16 -29.04
CA ILE A 11 0.24 -13.21 -28.04
C ILE A 11 1.02 -14.38 -28.65
N ALA A 12 0.66 -14.80 -29.87
CA ALA A 12 1.34 -15.88 -30.56
C ALA A 12 2.82 -15.56 -30.79
N ASP A 13 3.13 -14.33 -31.21
CA ASP A 13 4.50 -13.90 -31.46
C ASP A 13 5.29 -13.72 -30.15
N ALA A 14 4.69 -13.15 -29.11
CA ALA A 14 5.32 -13.07 -27.79
C ALA A 14 5.67 -14.47 -27.24
N LEU A 15 4.80 -15.46 -27.42
CA LEU A 15 5.06 -16.84 -27.00
C LEU A 15 6.19 -17.50 -27.82
N LYS A 16 6.27 -17.24 -29.14
CA LYS A 16 7.35 -17.74 -30.00
C LYS A 16 8.70 -17.13 -29.61
N GLU A 17 8.75 -15.82 -29.40
CA GLU A 17 9.97 -15.14 -28.96
C GLU A 17 10.43 -15.65 -27.59
N ARG A 18 9.49 -15.82 -26.65
CA ARG A 18 9.79 -16.40 -25.34
C ARG A 18 10.34 -17.83 -25.44
N ALA A 19 9.80 -18.65 -26.34
CA ALA A 19 10.28 -20.00 -26.60
C ALA A 19 11.69 -20.03 -27.18
N ARG A 20 11.99 -19.12 -28.12
CA ARG A 20 13.34 -18.94 -28.68
C ARG A 20 14.34 -18.51 -27.61
N LEU A 21 14.01 -17.48 -26.82
CA LEU A 21 14.89 -16.94 -25.79
C LEU A 21 15.21 -17.94 -24.66
N LEU A 22 14.25 -18.80 -24.32
CA LEU A 22 14.41 -19.80 -23.26
C LEU A 22 14.94 -21.15 -23.77
N ASP A 23 15.13 -21.30 -25.08
CA ASP A 23 15.44 -22.58 -25.75
C ASP A 23 14.51 -23.72 -25.28
N LYS A 24 13.20 -23.42 -25.22
CA LYS A 24 12.16 -24.35 -24.76
C LYS A 24 11.16 -24.64 -25.86
N PRO A 25 10.58 -25.85 -25.91
CA PRO A 25 9.49 -26.16 -26.83
C PRO A 25 8.31 -25.21 -26.63
N PHE A 26 7.71 -24.72 -27.73
CA PHE A 26 6.58 -23.77 -27.70
C PHE A 26 5.46 -24.24 -26.75
N LYS A 27 5.07 -25.51 -26.84
CA LYS A 27 4.07 -26.13 -25.94
C LYS A 27 4.43 -26.00 -24.46
N GLN A 28 5.70 -26.15 -24.10
CA GLN A 28 6.13 -26.03 -22.71
C GLN A 28 5.94 -24.60 -22.23
N VAL A 29 6.38 -23.62 -23.01
CA VAL A 29 6.23 -22.20 -22.69
C VAL A 29 4.76 -21.79 -22.55
N VAL A 30 3.90 -22.21 -23.49
CA VAL A 30 2.45 -21.97 -23.40
C VAL A 30 1.88 -22.51 -22.09
N ASN A 31 2.19 -23.76 -21.76
CA ASN A 31 1.66 -24.36 -20.53
C ASN A 31 2.23 -23.73 -19.25
N GLU A 32 3.51 -23.36 -19.23
CA GLU A 32 4.12 -22.65 -18.09
C GLU A 32 3.43 -21.30 -17.85
N ILE A 33 3.20 -20.53 -18.92
CA ILE A 33 2.53 -19.23 -18.84
C ILE A 33 1.07 -19.39 -18.41
N LEU A 34 0.32 -20.33 -19.00
CA LEU A 34 -1.07 -20.59 -18.60
C LEU A 34 -1.17 -21.02 -17.13
N ARG A 35 -0.27 -21.90 -16.67
CA ARG A 35 -0.22 -22.31 -15.25
C ARG A 35 0.05 -21.13 -14.34
N ARG A 36 0.99 -20.25 -14.71
CA ARG A 36 1.30 -19.05 -13.94
C ARG A 36 0.11 -18.08 -13.90
N GLY A 37 -0.58 -17.89 -15.03
CA GLY A 37 -1.75 -16.99 -15.11
C GLY A 37 -2.99 -17.54 -14.40
N LEU A 38 -3.14 -18.88 -14.33
CA LEU A 38 -4.22 -19.54 -13.60
C LEU A 38 -3.88 -19.82 -12.14
N SER A 39 -2.64 -19.61 -11.71
CA SER A 39 -2.28 -19.75 -10.31
C SER A 39 -2.97 -18.63 -9.54
N PRO A 40 -3.69 -18.93 -8.45
CA PRO A 40 -4.23 -17.89 -7.59
C PRO A 40 -3.06 -17.01 -7.18
N ALA A 41 -3.21 -15.69 -7.31
CA ALA A 41 -2.22 -14.76 -6.79
C ALA A 41 -1.95 -15.19 -5.34
N PRO A 42 -0.67 -15.39 -4.93
CA PRO A 42 -0.41 -15.56 -3.51
C PRO A 42 -1.10 -14.38 -2.84
N GLU A 43 -2.00 -14.63 -1.88
CA GLU A 43 -2.59 -13.57 -1.08
C GLU A 43 -1.45 -12.63 -0.72
N GLU A 44 -1.51 -11.39 -1.22
CA GLU A 44 -0.55 -10.38 -0.82
C GLU A 44 -0.70 -10.29 0.69
N ARG A 45 0.21 -10.96 1.40
CA ARG A 45 0.28 -10.91 2.85
C ARG A 45 0.55 -9.45 3.14
N ARG A 46 -0.51 -8.69 3.41
CA ARG A 46 -0.38 -7.30 3.83
C ARG A 46 0.60 -7.32 4.99
N PRO A 47 1.70 -6.53 4.93
CA PRO A 47 2.63 -6.50 6.02
C PRO A 47 1.85 -6.15 7.29
N VAL A 48 1.96 -6.98 8.31
CA VAL A 48 1.37 -6.70 9.61
C VAL A 48 2.11 -5.48 10.15
N ILE A 49 1.42 -4.35 10.26
CA ILE A 49 2.00 -3.13 10.85
C ILE A 49 2.06 -3.34 12.35
N GLU A 50 3.25 -3.62 12.88
CA GLU A 50 3.49 -3.70 14.32
C GLU A 50 3.84 -2.29 14.85
N VAL A 51 2.94 -1.70 15.63
CA VAL A 51 3.16 -0.40 16.28
C VAL A 51 3.65 -0.65 17.70
N LYS A 52 4.87 -0.21 18.03
CA LYS A 52 5.38 -0.24 19.41
C LYS A 52 4.88 0.98 20.19
N PRO A 53 4.05 0.81 21.23
CA PRO A 53 3.63 1.93 22.07
C PRO A 53 4.82 2.44 22.90
N ILE A 54 4.87 3.76 23.12
CA ILE A 54 5.81 4.41 24.03
C ILE A 54 5.03 5.13 25.13
N CYS A 55 5.57 5.16 26.35
CA CYS A 55 5.02 5.95 27.44
C CYS A 55 5.35 7.43 27.22
N SER A 56 4.50 8.14 26.46
CA SER A 56 4.73 9.55 26.09
C SER A 56 4.47 10.55 27.22
N GLY A 57 3.75 10.16 28.28
CA GLY A 57 3.33 11.07 29.35
C GLY A 57 2.28 12.11 28.93
N LEU A 58 1.77 12.02 27.70
CA LEU A 58 0.76 12.94 27.18
C LEU A 58 -0.62 12.61 27.74
N ARG A 59 -1.39 13.67 28.02
CA ARG A 59 -2.80 13.51 28.39
C ARG A 59 -3.62 13.02 27.18
N PRO A 60 -4.68 12.24 27.41
CA PRO A 60 -5.60 11.85 26.33
C PRO A 60 -6.10 13.06 25.54
N GLY A 61 -6.18 12.93 24.22
CA GLY A 61 -6.62 14.01 23.33
C GLY A 61 -5.54 14.99 22.89
N ILE A 62 -4.30 14.88 23.40
CA ILE A 62 -3.16 15.66 22.91
C ILE A 62 -2.47 14.90 21.78
N ASP A 63 -2.44 15.50 20.59
CA ASP A 63 -1.67 14.99 19.46
C ASP A 63 -0.22 15.54 19.51
N PRO A 64 0.81 14.69 19.71
CA PRO A 64 2.21 15.14 19.73
C PRO A 64 2.69 15.76 18.41
N LEU A 65 2.02 15.53 17.28
CA LEU A 65 2.38 16.14 15.99
C LEU A 65 1.78 17.55 15.82
N LYS A 66 0.92 18.00 16.74
CA LYS A 66 0.20 19.28 16.68
C LYS A 66 0.44 20.17 17.91
N LEU A 67 1.63 20.08 18.52
CA LEU A 67 1.95 20.85 19.73
C LEU A 67 1.97 22.38 19.50
N ASN A 68 2.26 22.83 18.29
CA ASN A 68 2.18 24.24 17.91
C ASN A 68 0.74 24.78 17.94
N GLU A 69 -0.23 24.00 17.47
CA GLU A 69 -1.66 24.35 17.53
C GLU A 69 -2.12 24.43 18.98
N LEU A 70 -1.73 23.47 19.81
CA LEU A 70 -2.03 23.47 21.25
C LEU A 70 -1.47 24.70 21.95
N TYR A 71 -0.24 25.10 21.61
CA TYR A 71 0.38 26.31 22.17
C TYR A 71 -0.44 27.57 21.81
N GLY A 72 -0.85 27.72 20.55
CA GLY A 72 -1.66 28.86 20.12
C GLY A 72 -3.05 28.90 20.79
N GLN A 73 -3.65 27.75 21.05
CA GLN A 73 -4.90 27.66 21.83
C GLN A 73 -4.70 28.18 23.25
N LEU A 74 -3.62 27.76 23.92
CA LEU A 74 -3.31 28.19 25.30
C LEU A 74 -3.06 29.71 25.37
N GLU A 75 -2.30 30.28 24.42
CA GLU A 75 -2.09 31.73 24.37
C GLU A 75 -3.40 32.50 24.17
N THR A 76 -4.29 31.98 23.32
CA THR A 76 -5.61 32.59 23.08
C THR A 76 -6.47 32.55 24.34
N GLU A 77 -6.48 31.42 25.05
CA GLU A 77 -7.21 31.28 26.32
C GLU A 77 -6.68 32.25 27.39
N ASP A 78 -5.37 32.37 27.53
CA ASP A 78 -4.76 33.27 28.50
C ASP A 78 -5.04 34.74 28.18
N PHE A 79 -5.00 35.13 26.91
CA PHE A 79 -5.40 36.47 26.48
C PHE A 79 -6.87 36.77 26.81
N LEU A 80 -7.78 35.82 26.56
CA LEU A 80 -9.20 35.97 26.91
C LEU A 80 -9.39 36.11 28.44
N ARG A 81 -8.67 35.33 29.25
CA ARG A 81 -8.71 35.44 30.72
C ARG A 81 -8.23 36.79 31.22
N GLU A 82 -7.16 37.35 30.64
CA GLU A 82 -6.69 38.69 30.99
C GLU A 82 -7.72 39.77 30.64
N GLN A 83 -8.32 39.69 29.45
CA GLN A 83 -9.37 40.63 29.03
C GLN A 83 -10.62 40.57 29.93
N GLU A 84 -10.99 39.38 30.44
CA GLU A 84 -12.09 39.24 31.39
C GLU A 84 -11.78 39.86 32.77
N ARG A 85 -10.51 39.85 33.18
CA ARG A 85 -10.06 40.43 34.47
C ARG A 85 -9.95 41.95 34.44
N ASP A 86 -9.60 42.52 33.29
CA ASP A 86 -9.46 43.98 33.10
C ASP A 86 -10.76 44.68 32.68
N ARG A 87 -11.87 43.94 32.59
CA ARG A 87 -13.20 44.50 32.35
C ARG A 87 -13.75 45.12 33.65
N PRO A 88 -14.15 46.41 33.67
CA PRO A 88 -14.63 47.10 34.87
C PRO A 88 -15.99 46.57 35.36
#